data_AF-A0A954K9F1-F1
#
_entry.id   AF-A0A954K9F1-F1
#
_cell.length_a   1.000
_cell.length_b   1.000
_cell.length_c   1.000
_cell.angle_alpha   90.00
_cell.angle_beta   90.00
_cell.angle_gamma   90.00
#
_symmetry.space_group_name_H-M   'P 1'
#
loop_
_entity.id
_entity.type
_entity.pdbx_description
1 polymer ?
#
loop_
_entity_poly.entity_id
_entity_poly.type
_entity_poly.pdbx_seq_one_letter_code
_entity_poly.pdbx_strand_id
1 'polypeptide(L)'
;MGSGTKIDGNDGDVTITAFVNIELGLVTTSANANLTTIIGAISDANGGSNNIDATNVSLLAGAGIGLGDALETTISAVAGDSGSGGLFLANTGTLDIGYGGSVLDLTVGDASTITSTGTISVKEYLLAFGNSGTIRVESTGGNVEMDPLTEIYGGDGDLEVIADGNVELGLLTTTANVTVEATNGAISDANGDPANNINATNVTLTAATGAGVGDALETTISALEANTGSGGLFLDNTGTLDIGYVGGTLTGVMVGGASRIESDGTMTVKENITASGGNLDLENTSGNFVLDSGVTISNGAFKVWIESDNDLTVNGTVQTVGEEIRLRADNDLILGANSLVDTTSAASVFLTANYDGIGGGAFTQTDGGTSLVDAQGGNLNVDAEGDVKITNLQSAGGSVTIFTYDGSILDNTSLSEAPLVVADEL
;
A
#
# COMPACT_ATOMS: atom_id res chain seq x y z
N MET A 1 11.68 4.85 41.35
CA MET A 1 12.20 3.79 42.23
C MET A 1 13.49 3.32 41.61
N GLY A 2 14.56 3.13 42.39
CA GLY A 2 15.86 2.77 41.80
C GLY A 2 15.90 1.35 41.25
N SER A 3 16.93 1.07 40.46
CA SER A 3 17.28 -0.27 39.96
C SER A 3 17.19 -1.33 41.07
N GLY A 4 16.52 -2.45 40.79
CA GLY A 4 16.33 -3.57 41.73
C GLY A 4 15.17 -3.42 42.73
N THR A 5 14.36 -2.35 42.66
CA THR A 5 13.14 -2.25 43.47
C THR A 5 12.05 -3.18 42.94
N LYS A 6 11.46 -4.02 43.78
CA LYS A 6 10.29 -4.86 43.45
C LYS A 6 9.05 -4.40 44.23
N ILE A 7 7.95 -4.13 43.53
CA ILE A 7 6.60 -4.03 44.10
C ILE A 7 5.83 -5.28 43.71
N ASP A 8 5.17 -5.91 44.69
CA ASP A 8 4.40 -7.13 44.50
C ASP A 8 2.98 -6.94 45.06
N GLY A 9 2.01 -6.83 44.15
CA GLY A 9 0.59 -6.69 44.46
C GLY A 9 -0.11 -8.02 44.77
N ASN A 10 0.56 -9.16 44.55
CA ASN A 10 -0.07 -10.49 44.48
C ASN A 10 -1.31 -10.43 43.58
N ASP A 11 -2.51 -10.66 44.13
CA ASP A 11 -3.77 -10.67 43.38
C ASP A 11 -4.51 -9.31 43.36
N GLY A 12 -3.90 -8.27 43.91
CA GLY A 12 -4.51 -6.93 43.98
C GLY A 12 -3.93 -5.96 42.96
N ASP A 13 -4.74 -4.97 42.59
CA ASP A 13 -4.28 -3.86 41.75
C ASP A 13 -3.10 -3.13 42.42
N VAL A 14 -2.09 -2.79 41.63
CA VAL A 14 -0.98 -1.93 42.06
C VAL A 14 -1.24 -0.53 41.54
N THR A 15 -1.22 0.48 42.40
CA THR A 15 -1.33 1.89 42.00
C THR A 15 -0.11 2.66 42.47
N ILE A 16 0.56 3.35 41.54
CA ILE A 16 1.74 4.16 41.81
C ILE A 16 1.49 5.56 41.23
N THR A 17 1.59 6.58 42.08
CA THR A 17 1.47 7.97 41.66
C THR A 17 2.70 8.75 42.08
N ALA A 18 3.25 9.54 41.16
CA ALA A 18 4.33 10.47 41.45
C ALA A 18 4.06 11.85 40.83
N PHE A 19 4.62 12.90 41.41
CA PHE A 19 4.52 14.23 40.79
C PHE A 19 5.47 14.34 39.59
N VAL A 20 6.71 13.88 39.75
CA VAL A 20 7.77 13.96 38.72
C VAL A 20 7.90 12.61 38.01
N ASN A 21 8.87 11.77 38.34
CA ASN A 21 9.16 10.55 37.60
C ASN A 21 8.77 9.29 38.38
N ILE A 22 8.39 8.25 37.64
CA ILE A 22 8.40 6.86 38.12
C ILE A 22 9.51 6.14 37.35
N GLU A 23 10.64 5.92 38.02
CA GLU A 23 11.67 4.97 37.55
C GLU A 23 11.27 3.55 37.99
N LEU A 24 11.30 2.57 37.07
CA LEU A 24 10.83 1.21 37.32
C LEU A 24 11.97 0.21 37.52
N GLY A 25 11.89 -0.52 38.64
CA GLY A 25 12.59 -1.80 38.80
C GLY A 25 11.70 -2.92 38.28
N LEU A 26 10.88 -3.52 39.14
CA LEU A 26 9.85 -4.50 38.77
C LEU A 26 8.56 -4.21 39.53
N VAL A 27 7.43 -4.16 38.82
CA VAL A 27 6.08 -4.20 39.36
C VAL A 27 5.45 -5.53 38.95
N THR A 28 4.99 -6.34 39.90
CA THR A 28 4.32 -7.60 39.62
C THR A 28 2.96 -7.68 40.33
N THR A 29 1.94 -8.15 39.62
CA THR A 29 0.59 -8.43 40.13
C THR A 29 -0.15 -9.36 39.17
N SER A 30 -1.08 -10.20 39.64
CA SER A 30 -2.00 -10.94 38.77
C SER A 30 -3.24 -10.10 38.37
N ALA A 31 -3.35 -8.86 38.86
CA ALA A 31 -4.41 -7.91 38.52
C ALA A 31 -3.88 -6.75 37.65
N ASN A 32 -4.40 -5.53 37.80
CA ASN A 32 -3.97 -4.38 36.99
C ASN A 32 -2.85 -3.57 37.66
N ALA A 33 -1.97 -2.98 36.86
CA ALA A 33 -1.00 -1.98 37.31
C ALA A 33 -1.40 -0.59 36.77
N ASN A 34 -1.56 0.39 37.66
CA ASN A 34 -1.94 1.77 37.32
C ASN A 34 -0.81 2.72 37.74
N LEU A 35 -0.09 3.27 36.78
CA LEU A 35 1.05 4.16 37.02
C LEU A 35 0.73 5.55 36.48
N THR A 36 0.92 6.57 37.33
CA THR A 36 0.62 7.95 36.97
C THR A 36 1.73 8.90 37.41
N THR A 37 2.26 9.67 36.47
CA THR A 37 3.05 10.86 36.75
C THR A 37 2.29 12.12 36.32
N ILE A 38 2.46 13.23 37.04
CA ILE A 38 1.77 14.48 36.70
C ILE A 38 2.55 15.26 35.62
N ILE A 39 3.86 15.45 35.82
CA ILE A 39 4.69 16.25 34.90
C ILE A 39 5.91 15.51 34.35
N GLY A 40 6.27 14.36 34.92
CA GLY A 40 7.49 13.65 34.51
C GLY A 40 7.17 12.37 33.75
N ALA A 41 8.21 11.55 33.60
CA ALA A 41 8.16 10.33 32.79
C ALA A 41 8.00 9.06 33.63
N ILE A 42 7.50 8.01 32.99
CA ILE A 42 7.62 6.63 33.48
C ILE A 42 8.78 6.00 32.70
N SER A 43 9.87 5.63 33.37
CA SER A 43 11.11 5.19 32.72
C SER A 43 11.61 3.87 33.25
N ASP A 44 12.28 3.11 32.40
CA ASP A 44 13.04 1.94 32.82
C ASP A 44 14.24 2.37 33.71
N ALA A 45 14.54 1.56 34.73
CA ALA A 45 15.71 1.69 35.59
C ALA A 45 16.43 0.35 35.83
N ASN A 46 16.12 -0.70 35.07
CA ASN A 46 16.69 -2.04 35.22
C ASN A 46 17.30 -2.61 33.90
N GLY A 47 17.26 -1.88 32.78
CA GLY A 47 17.73 -2.30 31.46
C GLY A 47 16.74 -3.28 30.82
N GLY A 48 17.21 -4.22 30.00
CA GLY A 48 16.34 -5.20 29.34
C GLY A 48 15.68 -6.27 30.23
N SER A 49 15.40 -5.99 31.50
CA SER A 49 14.69 -6.87 32.42
C SER A 49 13.25 -6.42 32.58
N ASN A 50 12.31 -7.35 32.71
CA ASN A 50 10.89 -7.01 32.83
C ASN A 50 10.61 -5.93 33.91
N ASN A 51 10.02 -4.81 33.49
CA ASN A 51 9.59 -3.73 34.38
C ASN A 51 8.20 -3.99 34.97
N ILE A 52 7.29 -4.58 34.19
CA ILE A 52 5.89 -4.78 34.58
C ILE A 52 5.42 -6.19 34.20
N ASP A 53 4.99 -6.95 35.19
CA ASP A 53 4.32 -8.25 35.04
C ASP A 53 2.91 -8.11 35.62
N ALA A 54 1.90 -7.94 34.77
CA ALA A 54 0.52 -7.64 35.16
C ALA A 54 -0.49 -8.25 34.20
N THR A 55 -1.77 -8.30 34.55
CA THR A 55 -2.81 -8.62 33.56
C THR A 55 -2.95 -7.47 32.57
N ASN A 56 -3.22 -6.26 33.05
CA ASN A 56 -3.28 -5.06 32.22
C ASN A 56 -2.54 -3.90 32.88
N VAL A 57 -2.14 -2.91 32.08
CA VAL A 57 -1.49 -1.69 32.58
C VAL A 57 -2.15 -0.42 32.07
N SER A 58 -2.33 0.54 32.98
CA SER A 58 -2.65 1.92 32.66
C SER A 58 -1.43 2.80 32.94
N LEU A 59 -0.88 3.43 31.89
CA LEU A 59 0.32 4.28 31.97
C LEU A 59 -0.03 5.72 31.62
N LEU A 60 -0.03 6.61 32.61
CA LEU A 60 -0.27 8.04 32.39
C LEU A 60 0.99 8.81 32.77
N ALA A 61 1.58 9.52 31.81
CA ALA A 61 2.76 10.32 32.03
C ALA A 61 2.64 11.72 31.44
N GLY A 62 3.24 12.71 32.11
CA GLY A 62 3.26 14.08 31.58
C GLY A 62 4.33 14.32 30.51
N ALA A 63 5.40 13.53 30.51
CA ALA A 63 6.60 13.78 29.71
C ALA A 63 7.18 12.54 29.01
N GLY A 64 6.38 11.50 28.77
CA GLY A 64 6.78 10.30 28.05
C GLY A 64 6.85 9.03 28.89
N ILE A 65 6.86 7.88 28.21
CA ILE A 65 6.90 6.54 28.77
C ILE A 65 7.99 5.75 28.04
N GLY A 66 8.92 5.13 28.78
CA GLY A 66 10.02 4.35 28.20
C GLY A 66 11.04 5.21 27.43
N LEU A 67 11.20 6.48 27.79
CA LEU A 67 12.18 7.34 27.09
C LEU A 67 13.62 6.86 27.31
N GLY A 68 14.34 6.63 26.22
CA GLY A 68 15.76 6.24 26.21
C GLY A 68 16.01 4.74 26.31
N ASP A 69 15.18 4.02 27.08
CA ASP A 69 15.11 2.56 27.12
C ASP A 69 13.63 2.17 27.28
N ALA A 70 13.15 1.25 26.43
CA ALA A 70 11.75 0.88 26.38
C ALA A 70 11.33 0.21 27.69
N LEU A 71 10.04 0.26 28.03
CA LEU A 71 9.58 -0.55 29.15
C LEU A 71 9.43 -2.00 28.72
N GLU A 72 10.19 -2.93 29.30
CA GLU A 72 9.93 -4.36 29.12
C GLU A 72 8.70 -4.78 29.94
N THR A 73 7.73 -5.42 29.28
CA THR A 73 6.50 -5.84 29.93
C THR A 73 6.13 -7.29 29.62
N THR A 74 5.34 -7.87 30.52
CA THR A 74 4.57 -9.08 30.31
C THR A 74 3.16 -8.74 30.77
N ILE A 75 2.36 -8.24 29.83
CA ILE A 75 0.99 -7.77 30.04
C ILE A 75 0.09 -8.31 28.92
N SER A 76 -1.20 -8.44 29.21
CA SER A 76 -2.22 -8.75 28.20
C SER A 76 -2.72 -7.51 27.49
N ALA A 77 -2.78 -6.36 28.16
CA ALA A 77 -3.24 -5.13 27.55
C ALA A 77 -2.63 -3.85 28.13
N VAL A 78 -2.58 -2.80 27.30
CA VAL A 78 -2.12 -1.44 27.67
C VAL A 78 -3.15 -0.39 27.30
N ALA A 79 -3.35 0.59 28.17
CA ALA A 79 -4.02 1.86 27.88
C ALA A 79 -3.19 2.99 28.51
N GLY A 80 -3.29 4.22 28.00
CA GLY A 80 -2.44 5.27 28.55
C GLY A 80 -2.38 6.57 27.78
N ASP A 81 -1.62 7.50 28.36
CA ASP A 81 -1.29 8.79 27.78
C ASP A 81 0.19 9.08 28.08
N SER A 82 1.03 9.23 27.07
CA SER A 82 2.44 9.59 27.26
C SER A 82 2.67 11.11 27.39
N GLY A 83 1.62 11.91 27.37
CA GLY A 83 1.68 13.35 27.55
C GLY A 83 2.40 14.02 26.39
N SER A 84 3.41 14.86 26.66
CA SER A 84 4.16 15.54 25.59
C SER A 84 5.30 14.71 24.99
N GLY A 85 5.52 13.47 25.45
CA GLY A 85 6.61 12.61 25.00
C GLY A 85 6.11 11.38 24.25
N GLY A 86 7.03 10.53 23.81
CA GLY A 86 6.74 9.26 23.17
C GLY A 86 6.38 8.14 24.15
N LEU A 87 5.87 7.04 23.61
CA LEU A 87 5.67 5.76 24.29
C LEU A 87 6.59 4.71 23.65
N PHE A 88 7.46 4.11 24.47
CA PHE A 88 8.33 3.01 24.05
C PHE A 88 8.07 1.79 24.94
N LEU A 89 7.53 0.74 24.34
CA LEU A 89 7.09 -0.47 25.03
C LEU A 89 7.60 -1.72 24.32
N ALA A 90 8.12 -2.68 25.09
CA ALA A 90 8.58 -3.98 24.61
C ALA A 90 7.87 -5.09 25.38
N ASN A 91 6.76 -5.59 24.83
CA ASN A 91 5.97 -6.63 25.47
C ASN A 91 6.41 -8.05 25.08
N THR A 92 6.37 -8.96 26.05
CA THR A 92 6.52 -10.41 25.81
C THR A 92 5.14 -11.07 25.82
N GLY A 93 4.79 -11.75 24.72
CA GLY A 93 3.50 -12.41 24.55
C GLY A 93 2.56 -11.63 23.62
N THR A 94 1.26 -11.87 23.75
CA THR A 94 0.23 -11.08 23.04
C THR A 94 0.02 -9.74 23.75
N LEU A 95 -0.44 -8.73 23.01
CA LEU A 95 -0.73 -7.41 23.56
C LEU A 95 -1.99 -6.81 22.93
N ASP A 96 -2.99 -6.49 23.73
CA ASP A 96 -4.09 -5.63 23.31
C ASP A 96 -3.71 -4.16 23.55
N ILE A 97 -3.84 -3.33 22.53
CA ILE A 97 -3.83 -1.86 22.64
C ILE A 97 -5.27 -1.43 22.90
N GLY A 98 -5.54 -1.00 24.13
CA GLY A 98 -6.87 -0.76 24.65
C GLY A 98 -7.44 -1.96 25.41
N TYR A 99 -8.15 -1.71 26.52
CA TYR A 99 -8.88 -2.75 27.28
C TYR A 99 -10.04 -2.23 28.14
N GLY A 100 -10.58 -1.05 27.86
CA GLY A 100 -11.68 -0.45 28.62
C GLY A 100 -11.34 -0.13 30.07
N GLY A 101 -10.07 0.20 30.33
CA GLY A 101 -9.55 0.53 31.67
C GLY A 101 -9.96 1.92 32.17
N SER A 102 -9.13 2.54 33.01
CA SER A 102 -9.40 3.89 33.54
C SER A 102 -9.18 5.03 32.53
N VAL A 103 -8.60 4.70 31.37
CA VAL A 103 -8.34 5.60 30.24
C VAL A 103 -8.94 4.96 29.01
N LEU A 104 -9.57 5.78 28.17
CA LEU A 104 -10.04 5.41 26.85
C LEU A 104 -8.90 5.70 25.87
N ASP A 105 -8.63 4.78 24.96
CA ASP A 105 -7.60 4.88 23.93
C ASP A 105 -6.17 4.89 24.50
N LEU A 106 -5.21 4.88 23.58
CA LEU A 106 -3.80 5.08 23.85
C LEU A 106 -3.34 6.36 23.14
N THR A 107 -2.96 7.38 23.90
CA THR A 107 -2.53 8.67 23.35
C THR A 107 -1.03 8.89 23.49
N VAL A 108 -0.40 9.44 22.44
CA VAL A 108 1.03 9.73 22.42
C VAL A 108 1.34 11.14 21.94
N GLY A 109 2.39 11.77 22.48
CA GLY A 109 2.76 13.15 22.16
C GLY A 109 3.92 13.33 21.19
N ASP A 110 4.68 12.27 20.95
CA ASP A 110 5.91 12.25 20.12
C ASP A 110 6.08 10.86 19.49
N ALA A 111 7.19 10.65 18.75
CA ALA A 111 7.58 9.38 18.17
C ALA A 111 7.44 8.24 19.19
N SER A 112 6.78 7.16 18.77
CA SER A 112 6.39 6.08 19.68
C SER A 112 6.60 4.74 19.01
N THR A 113 6.96 3.73 19.80
CA THR A 113 7.18 2.37 19.34
C THR A 113 6.60 1.39 20.34
N ILE A 114 5.66 0.59 19.88
CA ILE A 114 5.05 -0.50 20.64
C ILE A 114 5.47 -1.78 19.96
N THR A 115 6.26 -2.60 20.65
CA THR A 115 6.67 -3.92 20.16
C THR A 115 6.08 -5.03 21.01
N SER A 116 5.78 -6.17 20.39
CA SER A 116 5.40 -7.39 21.09
C SER A 116 6.00 -8.62 20.41
N THR A 117 6.25 -9.69 21.18
CA THR A 117 6.76 -10.96 20.62
C THR A 117 5.68 -11.89 20.08
N GLY A 118 4.42 -11.68 20.45
CA GLY A 118 3.24 -12.31 19.86
C GLY A 118 2.32 -11.27 19.24
N THR A 119 1.09 -11.69 18.90
CA THR A 119 0.09 -10.82 18.25
C THR A 119 -0.17 -9.54 19.03
N ILE A 120 -0.18 -8.40 18.32
CA ILE A 120 -0.72 -7.14 18.81
C ILE A 120 -2.14 -7.00 18.26
N SER A 121 -3.13 -6.79 19.14
CA SER A 121 -4.49 -6.47 18.71
C SER A 121 -4.84 -5.02 19.08
N VAL A 122 -5.20 -4.20 18.10
CA VAL A 122 -5.67 -2.83 18.32
C VAL A 122 -7.17 -2.88 18.58
N LYS A 123 -7.54 -2.72 19.86
CA LYS A 123 -8.93 -2.80 20.36
C LYS A 123 -9.56 -1.42 20.60
N GLU A 124 -8.73 -0.40 20.82
CA GLU A 124 -9.11 1.01 20.94
C GLU A 124 -8.17 1.87 20.08
N TYR A 125 -8.40 3.18 20.01
CA TYR A 125 -7.58 4.04 19.17
C TYR A 125 -6.16 4.20 19.69
N LEU A 126 -5.21 4.31 18.76
CA LEU A 126 -3.86 4.80 19.03
C LEU A 126 -3.72 6.19 18.39
N LEU A 127 -3.71 7.24 19.22
CA LEU A 127 -3.83 8.63 18.77
C LEU A 127 -2.58 9.43 19.06
N ALA A 128 -1.89 9.90 18.03
CA ALA A 128 -0.78 10.83 18.16
C ALA A 128 -1.25 12.29 18.15
N PHE A 129 -1.01 13.01 19.24
CA PHE A 129 -1.32 14.42 19.40
C PHE A 129 -0.04 15.22 19.66
N GLY A 130 0.51 15.86 18.62
CA GLY A 130 1.71 16.67 18.77
C GLY A 130 2.53 16.72 17.49
N ASN A 131 3.82 17.01 17.65
CA ASN A 131 4.79 16.93 16.57
C ASN A 131 5.31 15.49 16.50
N SER A 132 4.40 14.53 16.31
CA SER A 132 4.71 13.11 16.36
C SER A 132 5.70 12.76 15.26
N GLY A 133 6.86 12.23 15.65
CA GLY A 133 7.67 11.42 14.73
C GLY A 133 6.97 10.10 14.42
N THR A 134 7.70 9.14 13.88
CA THR A 134 7.14 7.84 13.49
C THR A 134 6.39 7.18 14.64
N ILE A 135 5.16 6.71 14.35
CA ILE A 135 4.40 5.82 15.23
C ILE A 135 4.53 4.40 14.67
N ARG A 136 5.19 3.53 15.43
CA ARG A 136 5.49 2.15 15.04
C ARG A 136 4.75 1.15 15.93
N VAL A 137 4.02 0.24 15.32
CA VAL A 137 3.41 -0.93 15.96
C VAL A 137 4.00 -2.18 15.33
N GLU A 138 4.71 -2.98 16.12
CA GLU A 138 5.48 -4.11 15.61
C GLU A 138 5.25 -5.40 16.41
N SER A 139 4.72 -6.41 15.72
CA SER A 139 4.69 -7.78 16.21
C SER A 139 5.83 -8.59 15.60
N THR A 140 6.82 -8.96 16.43
CA THR A 140 8.04 -9.66 15.99
C THR A 140 7.89 -11.17 15.82
N GLY A 141 6.73 -11.74 16.17
CA GLY A 141 6.48 -13.19 16.07
C GLY A 141 5.01 -13.59 15.94
N GLY A 142 4.11 -12.62 15.69
CA GLY A 142 2.68 -12.84 15.50
C GLY A 142 2.07 -11.84 14.52
N ASN A 143 0.76 -11.64 14.60
CA ASN A 143 0.04 -10.70 13.74
C ASN A 143 -0.01 -9.28 14.31
N VAL A 144 -0.39 -8.32 13.49
CA VAL A 144 -1.05 -7.09 13.97
C VAL A 144 -2.51 -7.15 13.51
N GLU A 145 -3.45 -7.11 14.45
CA GLU A 145 -4.89 -7.26 14.20
C GLU A 145 -5.64 -6.02 14.66
N MET A 146 -6.17 -5.22 13.75
CA MET A 146 -7.00 -4.07 14.10
C MET A 146 -8.48 -4.46 14.09
N ASP A 147 -9.21 -4.10 15.14
CA ASP A 147 -10.67 -4.25 15.13
C ASP A 147 -11.29 -3.29 14.08
N PRO A 148 -12.40 -3.67 13.40
CA PRO A 148 -12.99 -2.94 12.26
C PRO A 148 -13.23 -1.44 12.45
N LEU A 149 -13.41 -0.98 13.68
CA LEU A 149 -13.74 0.42 14.00
C LEU A 149 -12.62 1.11 14.78
N THR A 150 -11.39 0.61 14.66
CA THR A 150 -10.20 1.19 15.29
C THR A 150 -9.35 1.97 14.30
N GLU A 151 -8.58 2.91 14.84
CA GLU A 151 -7.73 3.84 14.10
C GLU A 151 -6.35 3.91 14.76
N ILE A 152 -5.31 3.87 13.94
CA ILE A 152 -3.99 4.37 14.30
C ILE A 152 -3.82 5.72 13.60
N TYR A 153 -3.80 6.79 14.39
CA TYR A 153 -3.65 8.16 13.91
C TYR A 153 -2.23 8.66 14.19
N GLY A 154 -1.45 8.90 13.13
CA GLY A 154 -0.05 9.36 13.21
C GLY A 154 0.12 10.87 13.26
N GLY A 155 -0.95 11.65 13.05
CA GLY A 155 -0.86 13.10 12.90
C GLY A 155 -0.05 13.47 11.67
N ASP A 156 1.02 14.23 11.88
CA ASP A 156 1.94 14.68 10.83
C ASP A 156 3.15 13.73 10.63
N GLY A 157 3.24 12.66 11.41
CA GLY A 157 4.35 11.70 11.41
C GLY A 157 4.07 10.42 10.61
N ASP A 158 5.13 9.72 10.20
CA ASP A 158 4.98 8.44 9.48
C ASP A 158 4.32 7.38 10.37
N LEU A 159 3.61 6.44 9.74
CA LEU A 159 3.07 5.25 10.40
C LEU A 159 3.79 4.00 9.90
N GLU A 160 4.18 3.13 10.82
CA GLU A 160 4.75 1.82 10.53
C GLU A 160 3.95 0.73 11.26
N VAL A 161 3.34 -0.17 10.50
CA VAL A 161 2.61 -1.34 11.04
C VAL A 161 3.26 -2.60 10.51
N ILE A 162 3.89 -3.36 11.40
CA ILE A 162 4.78 -4.46 11.02
C ILE A 162 4.40 -5.71 11.79
N ALA A 163 4.28 -6.82 11.08
CA ALA A 163 4.03 -8.13 11.64
C ALA A 163 4.92 -9.19 11.00
N ASP A 164 5.43 -10.12 11.79
CA ASP A 164 6.00 -11.37 11.27
C ASP A 164 4.92 -12.18 10.53
N GLY A 165 3.69 -12.19 11.08
CA GLY A 165 2.51 -12.82 10.49
C GLY A 165 1.70 -11.89 9.59
N ASN A 166 0.38 -11.90 9.76
CA ASN A 166 -0.53 -11.05 9.00
C ASN A 166 -0.63 -9.64 9.60
N VAL A 167 -1.01 -8.68 8.76
CA VAL A 167 -1.53 -7.38 9.19
C VAL A 167 -2.98 -7.26 8.73
N GLU A 168 -3.91 -7.22 9.69
CA GLU A 168 -5.34 -7.02 9.45
C GLU A 168 -5.68 -5.56 9.77
N LEU A 169 -6.10 -4.79 8.76
CA LEU A 169 -6.20 -3.34 8.83
C LEU A 169 -7.61 -2.86 9.18
N GLY A 170 -7.69 -2.00 10.20
CA GLY A 170 -8.79 -1.08 10.43
C GLY A 170 -8.53 0.18 9.62
N LEU A 171 -8.42 1.34 10.27
CA LEU A 171 -8.03 2.61 9.63
C LEU A 171 -6.62 3.07 10.08
N LEU A 172 -5.75 3.38 9.11
CA LEU A 172 -4.50 4.10 9.32
C LEU A 172 -4.63 5.52 8.77
N THR A 173 -4.36 6.54 9.58
CA THR A 173 -4.46 7.95 9.16
C THR A 173 -3.20 8.74 9.51
N THR A 174 -2.61 9.40 8.51
CA THR A 174 -1.53 10.37 8.70
C THR A 174 -1.49 11.36 7.54
N THR A 175 -0.89 12.53 7.70
CA THR A 175 -0.55 13.39 6.55
C THR A 175 0.80 13.03 5.91
N ALA A 176 1.57 12.12 6.51
CA ALA A 176 2.87 11.67 6.02
C ALA A 176 2.77 10.32 5.28
N ASN A 177 3.75 9.43 5.44
CA ASN A 177 3.77 8.13 4.77
C ASN A 177 3.30 7.02 5.69
N VAL A 178 2.78 5.95 5.08
CA VAL A 178 2.45 4.69 5.76
C VAL A 178 3.30 3.57 5.19
N THR A 179 3.91 2.78 6.06
CA THR A 179 4.53 1.50 5.71
C THR A 179 3.79 0.38 6.41
N VAL A 180 3.34 -0.60 5.64
CA VAL A 180 2.74 -1.84 6.18
C VAL A 180 3.55 -3.03 5.72
N GLU A 181 4.02 -3.84 6.68
CA GLU A 181 4.82 -5.04 6.41
C GLU A 181 4.21 -6.27 7.09
N ALA A 182 3.88 -7.29 6.30
CA ALA A 182 3.52 -8.63 6.74
C ALA A 182 4.62 -9.61 6.25
N THR A 183 5.68 -9.78 7.03
CA THR A 183 6.93 -10.42 6.58
C THR A 183 6.71 -11.84 6.06
N ASN A 184 5.86 -12.65 6.71
CA ASN A 184 5.49 -14.00 6.27
C ASN A 184 3.98 -14.16 6.00
N GLY A 185 3.21 -13.08 6.12
CA GLY A 185 1.75 -13.10 6.01
C GLY A 185 1.20 -12.25 4.87
N ALA A 186 -0.10 -11.98 4.99
CA ALA A 186 -0.85 -11.11 4.11
C ALA A 186 -1.20 -9.79 4.81
N ILE A 187 -1.49 -8.77 4.00
CA ILE A 187 -2.15 -7.54 4.44
C ILE A 187 -3.62 -7.64 3.99
N SER A 188 -4.56 -7.58 4.92
CA SER A 188 -5.99 -7.73 4.61
C SER A 188 -6.83 -6.61 5.19
N ASP A 189 -7.90 -6.28 4.48
CA ASP A 189 -8.97 -5.46 5.00
C ASP A 189 -9.69 -6.18 6.16
N ALA A 190 -9.85 -5.47 7.28
CA ALA A 190 -10.62 -5.90 8.44
C ALA A 190 -11.75 -4.92 8.83
N ASN A 191 -11.96 -3.81 8.11
CA ASN A 191 -13.05 -2.87 8.37
C ASN A 191 -14.20 -2.95 7.35
N GLY A 192 -13.98 -3.60 6.20
CA GLY A 192 -14.97 -4.01 5.21
C GLY A 192 -15.39 -2.89 4.25
N ASP A 193 -15.65 -3.26 2.99
CA ASP A 193 -16.08 -2.37 1.91
C ASP A 193 -17.32 -1.50 2.26
N PRO A 194 -17.30 -0.16 2.02
CA PRO A 194 -16.24 0.65 1.40
C PRO A 194 -15.38 1.44 2.41
N ALA A 195 -15.06 0.86 3.57
CA ALA A 195 -14.39 1.59 4.63
C ALA A 195 -12.89 1.74 4.34
N ASN A 196 -12.44 2.98 4.19
CA ASN A 196 -11.04 3.28 3.93
C ASN A 196 -10.08 2.65 4.95
N ASN A 197 -9.11 1.86 4.51
CA ASN A 197 -8.07 1.27 5.35
C ASN A 197 -6.89 2.22 5.56
N ILE A 198 -6.52 3.03 4.56
CA ILE A 198 -5.34 3.90 4.62
C ILE A 198 -5.63 5.29 4.06
N ASN A 199 -5.42 6.32 4.87
CA ASN A 199 -5.47 7.73 4.47
C ASN A 199 -4.10 8.38 4.74
N ALA A 200 -3.32 8.61 3.68
CA ALA A 200 -1.93 9.04 3.77
C ALA A 200 -1.46 9.81 2.53
N THR A 201 -0.26 10.39 2.56
CA THR A 201 0.35 10.92 1.33
C THR A 201 0.86 9.79 0.44
N ASN A 202 1.76 8.94 0.95
CA ASN A 202 2.30 7.80 0.21
C ASN A 202 2.22 6.52 1.02
N VAL A 203 2.13 5.38 0.34
CA VAL A 203 2.09 4.06 0.97
C VAL A 203 3.13 3.12 0.37
N THR A 204 3.83 2.40 1.24
CA THR A 204 4.59 1.19 0.89
C THR A 204 3.92 -0.04 1.52
N LEU A 205 3.53 -1.02 0.69
CA LEU A 205 2.97 -2.30 1.15
C LEU A 205 3.96 -3.45 0.87
N THR A 206 4.35 -4.21 1.90
CA THR A 206 5.14 -5.43 1.73
C THR A 206 4.45 -6.62 2.38
N ALA A 207 4.18 -7.67 1.61
CA ALA A 207 3.53 -8.89 2.10
C ALA A 207 4.11 -10.13 1.42
N ALA A 208 4.14 -11.27 2.09
CA ALA A 208 4.60 -12.52 1.49
C ALA A 208 3.52 -13.20 0.63
N THR A 209 2.26 -13.10 1.05
CA THR A 209 1.14 -13.89 0.51
C THR A 209 0.00 -13.06 -0.07
N GLY A 210 0.13 -11.73 -0.16
CA GLY A 210 -0.81 -10.85 -0.84
C GLY A 210 -1.19 -9.62 -0.03
N ALA A 211 -1.77 -8.62 -0.70
CA ALA A 211 -2.42 -7.46 -0.09
C ALA A 211 -3.82 -7.27 -0.71
N GLY A 212 -4.85 -7.12 0.12
CA GLY A 212 -6.24 -6.95 -0.32
C GLY A 212 -6.86 -8.19 -1.00
N VAL A 213 -6.24 -9.37 -0.89
CA VAL A 213 -6.77 -10.56 -1.60
C VAL A 213 -8.08 -11.01 -0.97
N GLY A 214 -9.17 -10.92 -1.73
CA GLY A 214 -10.51 -11.36 -1.33
C GLY A 214 -11.44 -10.21 -0.96
N ASP A 215 -10.88 -9.17 -0.34
CA ASP A 215 -11.51 -7.87 -0.07
C ASP A 215 -10.44 -6.80 -0.26
N ALA A 216 -10.67 -5.86 -1.19
CA ALA A 216 -9.65 -4.91 -1.62
C ALA A 216 -9.23 -4.01 -0.46
N LEU A 217 -8.04 -3.40 -0.56
CA LEU A 217 -7.70 -2.33 0.38
C LEU A 217 -8.27 -1.01 -0.16
N GLU A 218 -9.21 -0.41 0.57
CA GLU A 218 -9.67 0.93 0.26
C GLU A 218 -8.66 1.97 0.76
N THR A 219 -8.26 2.89 -0.12
CA THR A 219 -7.22 3.87 0.19
C THR A 219 -7.59 5.28 -0.28
N THR A 220 -7.03 6.28 0.39
CA THR A 220 -6.99 7.67 -0.07
C THR A 220 -5.55 8.12 0.00
N ILE A 221 -4.80 7.87 -1.08
CA ILE A 221 -3.35 8.05 -1.15
C ILE A 221 -2.96 8.76 -2.43
N SER A 222 -1.82 9.47 -2.40
CA SER A 222 -1.27 10.10 -3.61
C SER A 222 -0.35 9.17 -4.38
N ALA A 223 0.39 8.29 -3.69
CA ALA A 223 1.29 7.36 -4.34
C ALA A 223 1.43 5.99 -3.64
N LEU A 224 1.69 4.96 -4.45
CA LEU A 224 1.82 3.57 -4.05
C LEU A 224 3.14 2.94 -4.50
N GLU A 225 3.78 2.23 -3.58
CA GLU A 225 4.78 1.20 -3.84
C GLU A 225 4.34 -0.11 -3.19
N ALA A 226 4.61 -1.26 -3.83
CA ALA A 226 4.20 -2.55 -3.26
C ALA A 226 5.09 -3.73 -3.66
N ASN A 227 5.21 -4.70 -2.76
CA ASN A 227 5.78 -6.02 -3.02
C ASN A 227 4.97 -7.10 -2.29
N THR A 228 4.18 -7.89 -3.02
CA THR A 228 3.27 -8.89 -2.43
C THR A 228 3.78 -10.33 -2.53
N GLY A 229 5.08 -10.51 -2.82
CA GLY A 229 5.73 -11.81 -2.81
C GLY A 229 5.07 -12.80 -3.78
N SER A 230 4.41 -13.82 -3.24
CA SER A 230 3.68 -14.85 -4.02
C SER A 230 2.21 -14.52 -4.27
N GLY A 231 1.65 -13.53 -3.58
CA GLY A 231 0.25 -13.15 -3.65
C GLY A 231 -0.03 -12.01 -4.61
N GLY A 232 -1.32 -11.70 -4.77
CA GLY A 232 -1.82 -10.57 -5.54
C GLY A 232 -1.85 -9.26 -4.75
N LEU A 233 -2.18 -8.18 -5.45
CA LEU A 233 -2.50 -6.87 -4.91
C LEU A 233 -3.89 -6.46 -5.41
N PHE A 234 -4.82 -6.20 -4.49
CA PHE A 234 -6.12 -5.61 -4.79
C PHE A 234 -6.27 -4.33 -3.96
N LEU A 235 -6.44 -3.21 -4.65
CA LEU A 235 -6.46 -1.90 -4.02
C LEU A 235 -7.38 -0.97 -4.80
N ASP A 236 -8.26 -0.30 -4.07
CA ASP A 236 -9.22 0.67 -4.59
C ASP A 236 -8.87 2.05 -4.00
N ASN A 237 -8.28 2.93 -4.81
CA ASN A 237 -7.88 4.26 -4.39
C ASN A 237 -8.93 5.33 -4.72
N THR A 238 -9.27 6.14 -3.73
CA THR A 238 -9.98 7.40 -3.92
C THR A 238 -8.98 8.51 -4.24
N GLY A 239 -9.17 9.15 -5.38
CA GLY A 239 -8.43 10.27 -5.91
C GLY A 239 -7.53 9.88 -7.08
N THR A 240 -6.55 10.74 -7.33
CA THR A 240 -5.45 10.43 -8.27
C THR A 240 -4.47 9.46 -7.63
N LEU A 241 -3.88 8.57 -8.42
CA LEU A 241 -2.86 7.63 -7.94
C LEU A 241 -1.59 7.68 -8.78
N ASP A 242 -0.47 7.94 -8.15
CA ASP A 242 0.85 7.68 -8.73
C ASP A 242 1.35 6.28 -8.32
N ILE A 243 1.75 5.45 -9.28
CA ILE A 243 2.46 4.21 -8.99
C ILE A 243 3.97 4.49 -9.06
N GLY A 244 4.61 4.45 -7.89
CA GLY A 244 5.99 4.88 -7.64
C GLY A 244 6.11 6.32 -7.15
N TYR A 245 7.02 6.57 -6.20
CA TYR A 245 7.31 7.90 -5.68
C TYR A 245 8.74 8.04 -5.15
N VAL A 246 9.25 9.28 -5.13
CA VAL A 246 10.60 9.55 -4.62
C VAL A 246 10.64 9.44 -3.10
N GLY A 247 11.60 8.66 -2.59
CA GLY A 247 11.82 8.48 -1.15
C GLY A 247 11.14 7.23 -0.59
N GLY A 248 10.46 6.45 -1.43
CA GLY A 248 10.05 5.09 -1.10
C GLY A 248 11.23 4.14 -0.88
N THR A 249 10.94 2.98 -0.31
CA THR A 249 11.94 1.92 -0.04
C THR A 249 11.98 0.86 -1.13
N LEU A 250 10.96 0.83 -1.98
CA LEU A 250 10.86 -0.03 -3.15
C LEU A 250 11.11 0.79 -4.42
N THR A 251 10.78 0.22 -5.56
CA THR A 251 10.79 0.92 -6.85
C THR A 251 9.65 0.34 -7.67
N GLY A 252 8.50 1.00 -7.59
CA GLY A 252 7.23 0.60 -8.20
C GLY A 252 6.54 -0.56 -7.49
N VAL A 253 5.95 -1.46 -8.28
CA VAL A 253 5.09 -2.55 -7.80
C VAL A 253 5.59 -3.90 -8.31
N MET A 254 5.71 -4.88 -7.41
CA MET A 254 6.04 -6.27 -7.75
C MET A 254 5.01 -7.23 -7.14
N VAL A 255 4.36 -8.05 -7.97
CA VAL A 255 3.28 -8.96 -7.53
C VAL A 255 3.46 -10.39 -8.08
N GLY A 256 3.11 -11.37 -7.24
CA GLY A 256 3.24 -12.80 -7.55
C GLY A 256 1.93 -13.49 -7.94
N GLY A 257 0.79 -12.84 -7.72
CA GLY A 257 -0.55 -13.35 -7.98
C GLY A 257 -1.42 -12.32 -8.72
N ALA A 258 -2.64 -12.77 -9.09
CA ALA A 258 -3.58 -11.92 -9.83
C ALA A 258 -3.82 -10.62 -9.05
N SER A 259 -3.80 -9.49 -9.76
CA SER A 259 -3.81 -8.17 -9.14
C SER A 259 -4.73 -7.21 -9.88
N ARG A 260 -5.44 -6.37 -9.13
CA ARG A 260 -6.27 -5.27 -9.61
C ARG A 260 -5.86 -4.01 -8.84
N ILE A 261 -5.50 -2.95 -9.54
CA ILE A 261 -5.28 -1.64 -8.92
C ILE A 261 -6.27 -0.68 -9.57
N GLU A 262 -7.14 -0.10 -8.76
CA GLU A 262 -8.16 0.84 -9.19
C GLU A 262 -7.91 2.24 -8.60
N SER A 263 -8.26 3.29 -9.34
CA SER A 263 -8.31 4.67 -8.84
C SER A 263 -9.53 5.41 -9.38
N ASP A 264 -10.24 6.19 -8.57
CA ASP A 264 -11.37 7.04 -9.05
C ASP A 264 -10.94 8.40 -9.63
N GLY A 265 -9.69 8.50 -10.04
CA GLY A 265 -9.06 9.66 -10.65
C GLY A 265 -7.86 9.25 -11.48
N THR A 266 -7.17 10.23 -12.06
CA THR A 266 -6.02 9.97 -12.95
C THR A 266 -5.00 9.02 -12.30
N MET A 267 -4.66 7.94 -13.00
CA MET A 267 -3.59 7.02 -12.62
C MET A 267 -2.33 7.28 -13.45
N THR A 268 -1.20 7.53 -12.80
CA THR A 268 0.10 7.72 -13.47
C THR A 268 1.11 6.69 -12.99
N VAL A 269 1.64 5.88 -13.91
CA VAL A 269 2.66 4.87 -13.62
C VAL A 269 4.04 5.46 -13.89
N LYS A 270 4.74 5.81 -12.81
CA LYS A 270 6.05 6.50 -12.82
C LYS A 270 7.23 5.55 -12.62
N GLU A 271 6.95 4.38 -12.07
CA GLU A 271 7.93 3.31 -11.84
C GLU A 271 7.37 1.95 -12.28
N ASN A 272 8.25 0.96 -12.42
CA ASN A 272 7.89 -0.29 -13.06
C ASN A 272 6.82 -1.07 -12.28
N ILE A 273 5.95 -1.75 -13.02
CA ILE A 273 5.05 -2.77 -12.48
C ILE A 273 5.49 -4.12 -13.03
N THR A 274 5.80 -5.06 -12.15
CA THR A 274 6.22 -6.43 -12.51
C THR A 274 5.29 -7.44 -11.86
N ALA A 275 4.43 -8.05 -12.68
CA ALA A 275 3.60 -9.18 -12.29
C ALA A 275 4.18 -10.49 -12.81
N SER A 276 3.96 -11.58 -12.07
CA SER A 276 4.47 -12.91 -12.46
C SER A 276 3.45 -14.05 -12.34
N GLY A 277 2.34 -13.84 -11.63
CA GLY A 277 1.25 -14.80 -11.51
C GLY A 277 -0.11 -14.12 -11.69
N GLY A 278 -1.03 -14.75 -12.40
CA GLY A 278 -2.38 -14.23 -12.63
C GLY A 278 -2.44 -12.96 -13.49
N ASN A 279 -3.65 -12.50 -13.78
CA ASN A 279 -3.86 -11.28 -14.58
C ASN A 279 -3.42 -10.05 -13.80
N LEU A 280 -2.94 -9.04 -14.53
CA LEU A 280 -2.70 -7.70 -14.02
C LEU A 280 -3.73 -6.76 -14.65
N ASP A 281 -4.63 -6.25 -13.82
CA ASP A 281 -5.68 -5.32 -14.21
C ASP A 281 -5.38 -3.95 -13.57
N LEU A 282 -5.31 -2.90 -14.38
CA LEU A 282 -5.14 -1.52 -13.94
C LEU A 282 -6.29 -0.68 -14.49
N GLU A 283 -7.01 0.00 -13.61
CA GLU A 283 -8.23 0.71 -13.97
C GLU A 283 -8.26 2.09 -13.31
N ASN A 284 -8.61 3.13 -14.07
CA ASN A 284 -9.07 4.38 -13.47
C ASN A 284 -10.47 4.72 -13.95
N THR A 285 -11.38 4.98 -13.01
CA THR A 285 -12.80 5.24 -13.27
C THR A 285 -13.13 6.73 -13.38
N SER A 286 -12.10 7.57 -13.39
CA SER A 286 -12.19 8.98 -13.76
C SER A 286 -10.81 9.51 -14.17
N GLY A 287 -10.79 10.47 -15.10
CA GLY A 287 -9.54 11.07 -15.58
C GLY A 287 -8.73 10.15 -16.49
N ASN A 288 -7.42 10.36 -16.55
CA ASN A 288 -6.55 9.68 -17.53
C ASN A 288 -5.75 8.54 -16.91
N PHE A 289 -5.35 7.59 -17.75
CA PHE A 289 -4.23 6.69 -17.46
C PHE A 289 -2.99 7.17 -18.20
N VAL A 290 -1.86 7.29 -17.50
CA VAL A 290 -0.58 7.68 -18.09
C VAL A 290 0.52 6.72 -17.66
N LEU A 291 1.17 6.05 -18.62
CA LEU A 291 2.44 5.36 -18.40
C LEU A 291 3.59 6.27 -18.84
N ASP A 292 4.50 6.58 -17.92
CA ASP A 292 5.63 7.46 -18.20
C ASP A 292 6.70 6.82 -19.11
N SER A 293 7.47 7.69 -19.78
CA SER A 293 8.56 7.27 -20.65
C SER A 293 9.66 6.56 -19.86
N GLY A 294 10.12 5.40 -20.35
CA GLY A 294 11.15 4.60 -19.69
C GLY A 294 10.64 3.70 -18.58
N VAL A 295 9.33 3.69 -18.33
CA VAL A 295 8.67 2.82 -17.35
C VAL A 295 8.11 1.58 -18.05
N THR A 296 8.15 0.43 -17.38
CA THR A 296 7.64 -0.85 -17.90
C THR A 296 6.54 -1.40 -17.01
N ILE A 297 5.39 -1.70 -17.61
CA ILE A 297 4.37 -2.58 -17.06
C ILE A 297 4.57 -3.95 -17.71
N SER A 298 4.80 -4.97 -16.90
CA SER A 298 5.04 -6.32 -17.39
C SER A 298 4.29 -7.37 -16.61
N ASN A 299 3.83 -8.40 -17.30
CA ASN A 299 3.37 -9.64 -16.69
C ASN A 299 4.06 -10.85 -17.31
N GLY A 300 4.16 -11.94 -16.56
CA GLY A 300 4.71 -13.21 -17.02
C GLY A 300 3.82 -13.86 -18.08
N ALA A 301 3.28 -15.04 -17.79
CA ALA A 301 2.50 -15.81 -18.77
C ALA A 301 1.02 -15.36 -18.88
N PHE A 302 0.66 -14.21 -18.30
CA PHE A 302 -0.73 -13.81 -18.04
C PHE A 302 -1.04 -12.44 -18.63
N LYS A 303 -2.31 -12.03 -18.54
CA LYS A 303 -2.79 -10.81 -19.17
C LYS A 303 -2.25 -9.54 -18.53
N VAL A 304 -2.16 -8.49 -19.35
CA VAL A 304 -2.07 -7.10 -18.91
C VAL A 304 -3.27 -6.35 -19.46
N TRP A 305 -4.18 -5.92 -18.59
CA TRP A 305 -5.33 -5.11 -18.94
C TRP A 305 -5.19 -3.72 -18.33
N ILE A 306 -5.34 -2.70 -19.16
CA ILE A 306 -5.32 -1.30 -18.76
C ILE A 306 -6.57 -0.62 -19.32
N GLU A 307 -7.34 -0.01 -18.44
CA GLU A 307 -8.61 0.68 -18.75
C GLU A 307 -8.60 2.08 -18.15
N SER A 308 -9.04 3.07 -18.95
CA SER A 308 -9.08 4.49 -18.59
C SER A 308 -10.43 5.10 -18.96
N ASP A 309 -11.05 5.78 -17.99
CA ASP A 309 -12.30 6.57 -18.16
C ASP A 309 -12.19 7.76 -19.12
N ASN A 310 -10.98 8.21 -19.44
CA ASN A 310 -10.77 9.22 -20.48
C ASN A 310 -9.67 8.77 -21.43
N ASP A 311 -8.51 9.43 -21.43
CA ASP A 311 -7.43 9.09 -22.35
C ASP A 311 -6.52 8.03 -21.71
N LEU A 312 -6.03 7.10 -22.53
CA LEU A 312 -4.94 6.20 -22.17
C LEU A 312 -3.69 6.60 -22.94
N THR A 313 -2.69 7.14 -22.24
CA THR A 313 -1.39 7.51 -22.83
C THR A 313 -0.31 6.52 -22.39
N VAL A 314 0.34 5.88 -23.35
CA VAL A 314 1.45 4.94 -23.12
C VAL A 314 2.74 5.53 -23.69
N ASN A 315 3.61 6.09 -22.84
CA ASN A 315 4.93 6.58 -23.27
C ASN A 315 6.06 5.57 -23.00
N GLY A 316 5.79 4.54 -22.20
CA GLY A 316 6.72 3.48 -21.82
C GLY A 316 6.45 2.15 -22.52
N THR A 317 6.74 1.06 -21.82
CA THR A 317 6.58 -0.31 -22.30
C THR A 317 5.42 -1.01 -21.59
N VAL A 318 4.54 -1.66 -22.34
CA VAL A 318 3.58 -2.65 -21.86
C VAL A 318 3.93 -3.99 -22.47
N GLN A 319 4.21 -5.00 -21.65
CA GLN A 319 4.60 -6.31 -22.15
C GLN A 319 3.99 -7.48 -21.39
N THR A 320 3.82 -8.59 -22.09
CA THR A 320 3.54 -9.90 -21.48
C THR A 320 4.35 -10.99 -22.19
N VAL A 321 4.43 -12.17 -21.61
CA VAL A 321 4.94 -13.40 -22.24
C VAL A 321 3.79 -14.35 -22.62
N GLY A 322 2.56 -14.02 -22.26
CA GLY A 322 1.42 -14.89 -22.54
C GLY A 322 0.06 -14.19 -22.53
N GLU A 323 -0.94 -14.94 -23.01
CA GLU A 323 -2.33 -14.55 -23.13
C GLU A 323 -2.59 -13.28 -23.96
N GLU A 324 -2.68 -12.11 -23.33
CA GLU A 324 -3.25 -10.92 -23.96
C GLU A 324 -2.71 -9.61 -23.36
N ILE A 325 -2.45 -8.62 -24.21
CA ILE A 325 -2.42 -7.21 -23.80
C ILE A 325 -3.70 -6.54 -24.26
N ARG A 326 -4.37 -5.82 -23.36
CA ARG A 326 -5.54 -5.03 -23.68
C ARG A 326 -5.39 -3.61 -23.15
N LEU A 327 -5.50 -2.65 -24.05
CA LEU A 327 -5.46 -1.22 -23.76
C LEU A 327 -6.80 -0.61 -24.18
N ARG A 328 -7.52 -0.02 -23.23
CA ARG A 328 -8.82 0.63 -23.43
C ARG A 328 -8.81 2.06 -22.93
N ALA A 329 -9.28 2.96 -23.78
CA ALA A 329 -9.60 4.33 -23.43
C ALA A 329 -11.06 4.59 -23.77
N ASP A 330 -11.78 5.29 -22.91
CA ASP A 330 -13.12 5.79 -23.19
C ASP A 330 -13.09 7.03 -24.11
N ASN A 331 -11.95 7.71 -24.23
CA ASN A 331 -11.72 8.70 -25.29
C ASN A 331 -10.53 8.28 -26.18
N ASP A 332 -9.36 8.91 -26.07
CA ASP A 332 -8.24 8.66 -26.98
C ASP A 332 -7.25 7.61 -26.44
N LEU A 333 -6.82 6.68 -27.31
CA LEU A 333 -5.69 5.78 -27.04
C LEU A 333 -4.44 6.29 -27.75
N ILE A 334 -3.48 6.79 -26.96
CA ILE A 334 -2.27 7.45 -27.45
C ILE A 334 -1.03 6.64 -27.08
N LEU A 335 -0.35 6.12 -28.08
CA LEU A 335 0.97 5.52 -27.94
C LEU A 335 2.01 6.60 -28.26
N GLY A 336 2.82 6.97 -27.25
CA GLY A 336 3.85 8.00 -27.36
C GLY A 336 4.97 7.63 -28.33
N ALA A 337 5.82 8.60 -28.68
CA ALA A 337 6.82 8.42 -29.74
C ALA A 337 7.81 7.27 -29.48
N ASN A 338 8.02 6.87 -28.22
CA ASN A 338 8.93 5.79 -27.83
C ASN A 338 8.20 4.62 -27.14
N SER A 339 6.88 4.51 -27.30
CA SER A 339 6.09 3.46 -26.67
C SER A 339 6.44 2.07 -27.22
N LEU A 340 6.33 1.04 -26.38
CA LEU A 340 6.40 -0.35 -26.82
C LEU A 340 5.21 -1.13 -26.24
N VAL A 341 4.45 -1.80 -27.09
CA VAL A 341 3.43 -2.78 -26.68
C VAL A 341 3.82 -4.13 -27.28
N ASP A 342 4.23 -5.10 -26.46
CA ASP A 342 4.86 -6.33 -26.95
C ASP A 342 4.42 -7.58 -26.17
N THR A 343 3.86 -8.57 -26.87
CA THR A 343 3.43 -9.84 -26.25
C THR A 343 4.54 -10.88 -26.08
N THR A 344 5.75 -10.62 -26.55
CA THR A 344 6.95 -11.48 -26.49
C THR A 344 6.76 -12.94 -26.96
N SER A 345 5.62 -13.20 -27.58
CA SER A 345 5.01 -14.49 -27.92
C SER A 345 3.80 -14.22 -28.83
N ALA A 346 3.23 -15.26 -29.46
CA ALA A 346 2.05 -15.14 -30.33
C ALA A 346 0.71 -14.90 -29.56
N ALA A 347 0.76 -14.15 -28.47
CA ALA A 347 -0.40 -13.69 -27.71
C ALA A 347 -1.11 -12.52 -28.42
N SER A 348 -2.33 -12.21 -28.01
CA SER A 348 -3.13 -11.17 -28.69
C SER A 348 -2.91 -9.78 -28.11
N VAL A 349 -3.06 -8.76 -28.95
CA VAL A 349 -3.09 -7.35 -28.56
C VAL A 349 -4.42 -6.75 -28.98
N PHE A 350 -5.14 -6.12 -28.05
CA PHE A 350 -6.37 -5.38 -28.31
C PHE A 350 -6.18 -3.92 -27.89
N LEU A 351 -6.40 -3.01 -28.84
CA LEU A 351 -6.26 -1.58 -28.69
C LEU A 351 -7.62 -0.97 -29.00
N THR A 352 -8.26 -0.34 -28.01
CA THR A 352 -9.59 0.26 -28.17
C THR A 352 -9.60 1.71 -27.70
N ALA A 353 -10.05 2.61 -28.57
CA ALA A 353 -10.41 3.99 -28.24
C ALA A 353 -11.94 4.15 -28.34
N ASN A 354 -12.55 4.99 -27.50
CA ASN A 354 -14.00 5.09 -27.32
C ASN A 354 -14.67 3.80 -26.80
N TYR A 355 -14.10 3.18 -25.76
CA TYR A 355 -14.59 1.89 -25.25
C TYR A 355 -16.03 1.96 -24.67
N ASP A 356 -16.40 3.06 -24.02
CA ASP A 356 -17.76 3.33 -23.55
C ASP A 356 -18.79 3.60 -24.67
N GLY A 357 -18.30 3.86 -25.88
CA GLY A 357 -19.10 4.22 -27.06
C GLY A 357 -19.73 5.61 -26.98
N ILE A 358 -19.22 6.50 -26.11
CA ILE A 358 -19.75 7.86 -25.92
C ILE A 358 -18.75 8.89 -26.41
N GLY A 359 -19.16 9.62 -27.44
CA GLY A 359 -18.33 10.68 -28.00
C GLY A 359 -17.53 10.15 -29.18
N GLY A 360 -16.23 10.43 -29.18
CA GLY A 360 -15.30 9.93 -30.17
C GLY A 360 -14.09 9.32 -29.47
N GLY A 361 -13.14 8.82 -30.24
CA GLY A 361 -11.89 8.32 -29.67
C GLY A 361 -10.99 7.88 -30.79
N ALA A 362 -9.81 8.48 -30.86
CA ALA A 362 -8.80 8.17 -31.86
C ALA A 362 -7.75 7.22 -31.30
N PHE A 363 -7.25 6.34 -32.16
CA PHE A 363 -6.01 5.62 -31.90
C PHE A 363 -4.85 6.38 -32.56
N THR A 364 -3.80 6.71 -31.80
CA THR A 364 -2.63 7.39 -32.35
C THR A 364 -1.33 6.74 -31.86
N GLN A 365 -0.53 6.22 -32.79
CA GLN A 365 0.91 6.09 -32.58
C GLN A 365 1.59 7.41 -32.95
N THR A 366 2.28 8.03 -32.00
CA THR A 366 2.95 9.32 -32.21
C THR A 366 4.24 9.12 -33.01
N ASP A 367 4.42 9.95 -34.06
CA ASP A 367 5.62 9.93 -34.89
C ASP A 367 6.88 10.45 -34.18
N GLY A 368 8.04 10.24 -34.80
CA GLY A 368 9.32 10.86 -34.41
C GLY A 368 10.17 10.02 -33.45
N GLY A 369 9.82 8.74 -33.27
CA GLY A 369 10.57 7.81 -32.42
C GLY A 369 10.42 6.34 -32.83
N THR A 370 10.35 5.45 -31.85
CA THR A 370 10.31 3.98 -32.01
C THR A 370 8.99 3.34 -31.61
N SER A 371 7.87 4.09 -31.62
CA SER A 371 6.55 3.54 -31.27
C SER A 371 6.27 2.24 -32.04
N LEU A 372 6.04 1.15 -31.31
CA LEU A 372 5.82 -0.19 -31.86
C LEU A 372 4.74 -0.92 -31.07
N VAL A 373 3.83 -1.58 -31.80
CA VAL A 373 2.98 -2.64 -31.27
C VAL A 373 3.38 -3.93 -31.96
N ASP A 374 3.77 -4.96 -31.22
CA ASP A 374 4.15 -6.27 -31.75
C ASP A 374 3.40 -7.40 -31.04
N ALA A 375 2.55 -8.11 -31.78
CA ALA A 375 1.84 -9.30 -31.31
C ALA A 375 2.58 -10.61 -31.64
N GLN A 376 3.77 -10.54 -32.27
CA GLN A 376 4.66 -11.66 -32.61
C GLN A 376 3.98 -12.89 -33.24
N GLY A 377 3.01 -12.64 -34.12
CA GLY A 377 2.25 -13.69 -34.81
C GLY A 377 0.89 -14.01 -34.17
N GLY A 378 0.52 -13.32 -33.09
CA GLY A 378 -0.83 -13.34 -32.53
C GLY A 378 -1.82 -12.45 -33.29
N ASN A 379 -2.98 -12.22 -32.70
CA ASN A 379 -3.97 -11.30 -33.24
C ASN A 379 -3.72 -9.90 -32.71
N LEU A 380 -3.57 -8.92 -33.59
CA LEU A 380 -3.50 -7.51 -33.25
C LEU A 380 -4.77 -6.82 -33.75
N ASN A 381 -5.60 -6.33 -32.84
CA ASN A 381 -6.84 -5.64 -33.17
C ASN A 381 -6.79 -4.19 -32.69
N VAL A 382 -7.08 -3.26 -33.60
CA VAL A 382 -7.25 -1.83 -33.33
C VAL A 382 -8.69 -1.45 -33.65
N ASP A 383 -9.40 -0.93 -32.67
CA ASP A 383 -10.77 -0.44 -32.79
C ASP A 383 -10.81 1.02 -32.27
N ALA A 384 -11.39 1.92 -33.06
CA ALA A 384 -11.54 3.33 -32.71
C ALA A 384 -12.80 3.92 -33.34
N GLU A 385 -13.46 4.87 -32.69
CA GLU A 385 -14.53 5.64 -33.32
C GLU A 385 -13.95 6.63 -34.34
N GLY A 386 -12.87 7.32 -33.96
CA GLY A 386 -12.19 8.33 -34.74
C GLY A 386 -11.03 7.80 -35.58
N ASP A 387 -10.11 8.69 -35.92
CA ASP A 387 -8.95 8.37 -36.76
C ASP A 387 -8.06 7.29 -36.11
N VAL A 388 -7.51 6.42 -36.95
CA VAL A 388 -6.46 5.47 -36.59
C VAL A 388 -5.16 5.91 -37.26
N LYS A 389 -4.26 6.53 -36.50
CA LYS A 389 -2.98 7.05 -36.95
C LYS A 389 -1.86 6.07 -36.60
N ILE A 390 -1.25 5.47 -37.62
CA ILE A 390 -0.34 4.33 -37.47
C ILE A 390 1.09 4.75 -37.82
N THR A 391 2.04 4.30 -37.00
CA THR A 391 3.47 4.33 -37.34
C THR A 391 4.02 2.92 -37.55
N ASN A 392 3.65 1.95 -36.71
CA ASN A 392 4.22 0.60 -36.76
C ASN A 392 3.40 -0.42 -35.95
N LEU A 393 2.61 -1.24 -36.66
CA LEU A 393 1.89 -2.40 -36.12
C LEU A 393 2.47 -3.70 -36.71
N GLN A 394 2.88 -4.63 -35.85
CA GLN A 394 3.51 -5.88 -36.25
C GLN A 394 2.81 -7.09 -35.65
N SER A 395 2.59 -8.09 -36.49
CA SER A 395 2.25 -9.45 -36.11
C SER A 395 2.67 -10.41 -37.21
N ALA A 396 3.98 -10.50 -37.46
CA ALA A 396 4.52 -11.39 -38.49
C ALA A 396 4.12 -12.85 -38.21
N GLY A 397 3.45 -13.53 -39.17
CA GLY A 397 2.88 -14.87 -38.95
C GLY A 397 1.47 -14.88 -38.34
N GLY A 398 0.90 -13.70 -38.06
CA GLY A 398 -0.41 -13.52 -37.42
C GLY A 398 -1.34 -12.59 -38.21
N SER A 399 -2.36 -12.08 -37.53
CA SER A 399 -3.37 -11.18 -38.12
C SER A 399 -3.29 -9.77 -37.53
N VAL A 400 -3.53 -8.77 -38.37
CA VAL A 400 -3.77 -7.39 -37.94
C VAL A 400 -5.16 -7.01 -38.44
N THR A 401 -6.04 -6.54 -37.55
CA THR A 401 -7.34 -5.98 -37.90
C THR A 401 -7.40 -4.54 -37.43
N ILE A 402 -7.83 -3.64 -38.31
CA ILE A 402 -7.96 -2.22 -38.01
C ILE A 402 -9.38 -1.79 -38.38
N PHE A 403 -10.12 -1.29 -37.41
CA PHE A 403 -11.49 -0.83 -37.57
C PHE A 403 -11.61 0.64 -37.13
N THR A 404 -12.33 1.43 -37.93
CA THR A 404 -12.76 2.77 -37.58
C THR A 404 -14.24 2.95 -37.97
N TYR A 405 -15.05 3.51 -37.08
CA TYR A 405 -16.49 3.72 -37.35
C TYR A 405 -16.74 5.02 -38.13
N ASP A 406 -16.13 6.12 -37.68
CA ASP A 406 -16.37 7.49 -38.17
C ASP A 406 -15.07 8.22 -38.58
N GLY A 407 -13.91 7.56 -38.49
CA GLY A 407 -12.59 8.12 -38.81
C GLY A 407 -11.94 7.59 -40.08
N SER A 408 -10.67 7.94 -40.26
CA SER A 408 -9.80 7.43 -41.32
C SER A 408 -8.63 6.62 -40.76
N ILE A 409 -8.18 5.62 -41.53
CA ILE A 409 -6.90 4.96 -41.27
C ILE A 409 -5.81 5.78 -41.97
N LEU A 410 -4.88 6.32 -41.19
CA LEU A 410 -3.88 7.29 -41.61
C LEU A 410 -2.47 6.78 -41.35
N ASP A 411 -1.62 6.96 -42.35
CA ASP A 411 -0.17 6.94 -42.16
C ASP A 411 0.22 8.17 -41.34
N ASN A 412 0.82 7.93 -40.16
CA ASN A 412 1.24 8.98 -39.25
C ASN A 412 2.76 9.16 -39.23
N THR A 413 3.44 8.85 -40.32
CA THR A 413 4.89 8.86 -40.36
C THR A 413 5.45 10.01 -41.19
N SER A 414 6.61 10.55 -40.81
CA SER A 414 7.23 11.71 -41.47
C SER A 414 8.37 11.37 -42.43
N LEU A 415 8.74 10.09 -42.58
CA LEU A 415 9.90 9.65 -43.37
C LEU A 415 9.53 8.60 -44.44
N SER A 416 10.54 8.15 -45.20
CA SER A 416 10.40 6.99 -46.09
C SER A 416 10.70 5.75 -45.27
N GLU A 417 9.75 4.83 -45.15
CA GLU A 417 9.84 3.81 -44.11
C GLU A 417 9.40 2.39 -44.48
N ALA A 418 9.69 1.49 -43.53
CA ALA A 418 9.25 0.11 -43.52
C ALA A 418 7.72 0.04 -43.60
N PRO A 419 7.14 -1.14 -43.92
CA PRO A 419 5.69 -1.29 -43.90
C PRO A 419 5.09 -0.87 -42.56
N LEU A 420 4.09 0.02 -42.58
CA LEU A 420 3.34 0.47 -41.39
C LEU A 420 2.68 -0.69 -40.65
N VAL A 421 2.28 -1.71 -41.41
CA VAL A 421 1.61 -2.92 -40.93
C VAL A 421 2.33 -4.15 -41.49
N VAL A 422 2.71 -5.06 -40.60
CA VAL A 422 3.32 -6.35 -40.96
C VAL A 422 2.45 -7.48 -40.42
N ALA A 423 1.80 -8.25 -41.29
CA ALA A 423 0.96 -9.39 -40.93
C ALA A 423 0.89 -10.41 -42.08
N ASP A 424 0.47 -11.64 -41.76
CA ASP A 424 0.13 -12.65 -42.78
C ASP A 424 -1.31 -12.46 -43.28
N GLU A 425 -2.19 -11.95 -42.42
CA GLU A 425 -3.58 -11.60 -42.72
C GLU A 425 -3.89 -10.16 -42.26
N LEU A 426 -4.52 -9.35 -43.14
CA LEU A 426 -4.92 -7.97 -42.90
C LEU A 426 -6.41 -7.76 -43.20
#